data_AF-A0A7Y0WMG1-F1
#
_entry.id   AF-A0A7Y0WMG1-F1
#
_cell.length_a   1.000
_cell.length_b   1.000
_cell.length_c   1.000
_cell.angle_alpha   90.00
_cell.angle_beta   90.00
_cell.angle_gamma   90.00
#
_symmetry.space_group_name_H-M   'P 1'
#
loop_
_entity.id
_entity.type
_entity.pdbx_description
1 polymer ?
#
loop_
_entity_poly.entity_id
_entity_poly.type
_entity_poly.pdbx_seq_one_letter_code
_entity_poly.pdbx_strand_id
1 'polypeptide(L)'
;MPRMTKAHRAGLDFLDLVFFNDLVVHVGMDAEERSQLRRIVERVTQMVECRHSGREAEVIKHLVFFILEVSLANTTEELMQVNPNVPPPPNLSSEQIEAVDNFWNDYQMAYMTVVTEKSTGVLANPALEIAEVLIGEFAGYSPLVRRDLLTRCFVSEFKDAPLGVYCWLIVSGVLPVTKNNPDRITDEFSDSFITRIALLADYQMIVHAFNMMISKDEGSAVYLRMRNLSLTEETVDRLLDIQRHFNEALNKKSLSGIPLICWRDLEDPLQVQGFFAEWSKRKVRFRMHTGTLGSWLGILGAGMVHEQLMVEYAHAARNQYPNNPGTVRLSDLKVPAVFSAYDNRHTLTDFVQCRLSDYGLRINPDTLYRSHSTMRKTTLRLLAMYCDMTRASGIAMAAPYEDVNYGNAFIHSDKLG
;
A
#
# COMPACT_ATOMS: atom_id res chain seq x y z
N MET A 1 10.40 -16.22 -23.13
CA MET A 1 9.58 -15.19 -22.44
C MET A 1 10.34 -13.87 -22.52
N PRO A 2 9.70 -12.74 -22.88
CA PRO A 2 10.37 -11.45 -22.84
C PRO A 2 10.86 -11.19 -21.41
N ARG A 3 12.14 -10.82 -21.27
CA ARG A 3 12.75 -10.50 -19.98
C ARG A 3 11.99 -9.31 -19.39
N MET A 4 11.49 -9.40 -18.15
CA MET A 4 10.86 -8.25 -17.49
C MET A 4 11.83 -7.07 -17.51
N THR A 5 11.39 -5.93 -18.05
CA THR A 5 12.16 -4.69 -18.02
C THR A 5 12.18 -4.14 -16.59
N LYS A 6 13.06 -3.18 -16.33
CA LYS A 6 13.11 -2.53 -15.01
C LYS A 6 11.83 -1.74 -14.71
N ALA A 7 11.24 -1.09 -15.72
CA ALA A 7 9.96 -0.38 -15.57
C ALA A 7 8.82 -1.33 -15.16
N HIS A 8 8.77 -2.54 -15.73
CA HIS A 8 7.76 -3.53 -15.32
C HIS A 8 7.91 -3.90 -13.84
N ARG A 9 9.16 -4.01 -13.33
CA ARG A 9 9.39 -4.30 -11.91
C ARG A 9 8.88 -3.16 -11.03
N ALA A 10 9.20 -1.91 -11.36
CA ALA A 10 8.72 -0.75 -10.61
C ALA A 10 7.18 -0.64 -10.63
N GLY A 11 6.53 -0.92 -11.75
CA GLY A 11 5.06 -0.99 -11.82
C GLY A 11 4.49 -2.07 -10.90
N LEU A 12 5.13 -3.25 -10.82
CA LEU A 12 4.72 -4.30 -9.89
C LEU A 12 5.06 -3.98 -8.43
N ASP A 13 6.12 -3.23 -8.14
CA ASP A 13 6.43 -2.74 -6.80
C ASP A 13 5.35 -1.76 -6.31
N PHE A 14 4.87 -0.89 -7.20
CA PHE A 14 3.76 0.01 -6.93
C PHE A 14 2.45 -0.75 -6.71
N LEU A 15 2.14 -1.71 -7.58
CA LEU A 15 0.96 -2.56 -7.43
C LEU A 15 0.98 -3.39 -6.13
N ASP A 16 2.12 -3.98 -5.78
CA ASP A 16 2.31 -4.74 -4.54
C ASP A 16 2.04 -3.86 -3.30
N LEU A 17 2.48 -2.60 -3.33
CA LEU A 17 2.25 -1.65 -2.25
C LEU A 17 0.76 -1.33 -2.05
N VAL A 18 0.04 -1.10 -3.16
CA VAL A 18 -1.41 -0.84 -3.10
C VAL A 18 -2.15 -2.09 -2.65
N PHE A 19 -1.82 -3.25 -3.24
CA PHE A 19 -2.47 -4.52 -2.90
C PHE A 19 -2.20 -4.96 -1.46
N PHE A 20 -0.99 -4.73 -0.93
CA PHE A 20 -0.70 -5.00 0.47
C PHE A 20 -1.61 -4.18 1.40
N ASN A 21 -1.75 -2.87 1.13
CA ASN A 21 -2.58 -2.00 1.94
C ASN A 21 -4.08 -2.33 1.82
N ASP A 22 -4.54 -2.72 0.64
CA ASP A 22 -5.89 -3.24 0.40
C ASP A 22 -6.18 -4.48 1.27
N LEU A 23 -5.26 -5.44 1.29
CA LEU A 23 -5.36 -6.61 2.18
C LEU A 23 -5.33 -6.21 3.66
N VAL A 24 -4.50 -5.24 4.07
CA VAL A 24 -4.52 -4.75 5.46
C VAL A 24 -5.90 -4.18 5.80
N VAL A 25 -6.48 -3.34 4.95
CA VAL A 25 -7.77 -2.69 5.22
C VAL A 25 -8.93 -3.68 5.24
N HIS A 26 -9.01 -4.57 4.25
CA HIS A 26 -10.19 -5.43 4.08
C HIS A 26 -10.08 -6.77 4.81
N VAL A 27 -8.86 -7.27 5.03
CA VAL A 27 -8.62 -8.57 5.65
C VAL A 27 -7.94 -8.44 7.02
N GLY A 28 -6.93 -7.58 7.13
CA GLY A 28 -6.10 -7.46 8.34
C GLY A 28 -6.77 -6.70 9.48
N MET A 29 -7.43 -5.58 9.19
CA MET A 29 -8.08 -4.72 10.16
C MET A 29 -9.32 -5.37 10.78
N ASP A 30 -9.58 -5.08 12.04
CA ASP A 30 -10.84 -5.47 12.67
C ASP A 30 -11.98 -4.49 12.34
N ALA A 31 -13.15 -4.68 12.94
CA ALA A 31 -14.32 -3.84 12.69
C ALA A 31 -14.14 -2.39 13.21
N GLU A 32 -13.43 -2.22 14.32
CA GLU A 32 -13.18 -0.92 14.93
C GLU A 32 -12.15 -0.13 14.11
N GLU A 33 -11.06 -0.77 13.70
CA GLU A 33 -10.03 -0.17 12.84
C GLU A 33 -10.59 0.26 11.48
N ARG A 34 -11.46 -0.57 10.87
CA ARG A 34 -12.18 -0.18 9.64
C ARG A 34 -13.15 0.98 9.86
N SER A 35 -13.79 1.05 11.02
CA SER A 35 -14.67 2.16 11.40
C SER A 35 -13.89 3.46 11.57
N GLN A 36 -12.73 3.39 12.21
CA GLN A 36 -11.78 4.49 12.35
C GLN A 36 -11.31 5.03 11.00
N LEU A 37 -10.83 4.16 10.10
CA LEU A 37 -10.41 4.57 8.76
C LEU A 37 -11.57 5.20 7.97
N ARG A 38 -12.77 4.62 8.02
CA ARG A 38 -13.96 5.17 7.37
C ARG A 38 -14.27 6.57 7.90
N ARG A 39 -14.21 6.78 9.21
CA ARG A 39 -14.45 8.08 9.82
C ARG A 39 -13.44 9.12 9.36
N ILE A 40 -12.16 8.77 9.20
CA ILE A 40 -11.15 9.68 8.63
C ILE A 40 -11.57 10.10 7.22
N VAL A 41 -11.87 9.14 6.35
CA VAL A 41 -12.29 9.40 4.96
C VAL A 41 -13.54 10.28 4.92
N GLU A 42 -14.58 9.96 5.72
CA GLU A 42 -15.82 10.73 5.78
C GLU A 42 -15.59 12.17 6.26
N ARG A 43 -14.80 12.37 7.31
CA ARG A 43 -14.52 13.70 7.88
C ARG A 43 -13.71 14.56 6.93
N VAL A 44 -12.65 14.01 6.33
CA VAL A 44 -11.84 14.72 5.33
C VAL A 44 -12.67 15.06 4.11
N THR A 45 -13.44 14.09 3.58
CA THR A 45 -14.32 14.31 2.42
C THR A 45 -15.33 15.41 2.70
N GLN A 46 -16.01 15.36 3.86
CA GLN A 46 -16.97 16.37 4.27
C GLN A 46 -16.34 17.77 4.31
N MET A 47 -15.17 17.92 4.93
CA MET A 47 -14.52 19.23 5.08
C MET A 47 -14.00 19.80 3.75
N VAL A 48 -13.47 18.94 2.87
CA VAL A 48 -12.96 19.35 1.57
C VAL A 48 -14.10 19.69 0.60
N GLU A 49 -15.09 18.80 0.48
CA GLU A 49 -16.17 18.93 -0.52
C GLU A 49 -17.20 20.00 -0.17
N CYS A 50 -17.17 20.55 1.05
CA CYS A 50 -17.91 21.76 1.39
C CYS A 50 -17.43 23.01 0.63
N ARG A 51 -16.20 23.01 0.09
CA ARG A 51 -15.57 24.19 -0.54
C ARG A 51 -14.88 23.91 -1.87
N HIS A 52 -14.52 22.67 -2.14
CA HIS A 52 -13.77 22.27 -3.34
C HIS A 52 -14.49 21.11 -4.03
N SER A 53 -14.25 20.93 -5.34
CA SER A 53 -14.85 19.82 -6.10
C SER A 53 -13.92 19.32 -7.20
N GLY A 54 -14.23 18.14 -7.75
CA GLY A 54 -13.46 17.54 -8.83
C GLY A 54 -11.98 17.33 -8.47
N ARG A 55 -11.09 17.58 -9.43
CA ARG A 55 -9.64 17.39 -9.28
C ARG A 55 -9.04 18.16 -8.10
N GLU A 56 -9.51 19.38 -7.84
CA GLU A 56 -9.01 20.21 -6.73
C GLU A 56 -9.29 19.53 -5.38
N ALA A 57 -10.50 19.01 -5.19
CA ALA A 57 -10.86 18.28 -3.98
C ALA A 57 -9.96 17.05 -3.78
N GLU A 58 -9.67 16.29 -4.83
CA GLU A 58 -8.84 15.09 -4.73
C GLU A 58 -7.39 15.39 -4.35
N VAL A 59 -6.82 16.48 -4.88
CA VAL A 59 -5.49 16.96 -4.49
C VAL A 59 -5.48 17.39 -3.02
N ILE A 60 -6.49 18.14 -2.57
CA ILE A 60 -6.58 18.59 -1.17
C ILE A 60 -6.76 17.39 -0.23
N LYS A 61 -7.67 16.44 -0.53
CA LYS A 61 -7.82 15.21 0.26
C LYS A 61 -6.50 14.46 0.38
N HIS A 62 -5.74 14.34 -0.72
CA HIS A 62 -4.46 13.64 -0.73
C HIS A 62 -3.45 14.31 0.21
N LEU A 63 -3.35 15.64 0.15
CA LEU A 63 -2.50 16.42 1.05
C LEU A 63 -2.95 16.30 2.51
N VAL A 64 -4.25 16.35 2.79
CA VAL A 64 -4.78 16.18 4.14
C VAL A 64 -4.39 14.80 4.69
N PHE A 65 -4.60 13.73 3.93
CA PHE A 65 -4.21 12.38 4.38
C PHE A 65 -2.70 12.25 4.59
N PHE A 66 -1.87 12.89 3.75
CA PHE A 66 -0.43 12.95 3.95
C PHE A 66 -0.05 13.65 5.26
N ILE A 67 -0.60 14.86 5.48
CA ILE A 67 -0.31 15.66 6.67
C ILE A 67 -0.75 14.89 7.92
N LEU A 68 -1.94 14.29 7.90
CA LEU A 68 -2.41 13.43 8.99
C LEU A 68 -1.48 12.24 9.22
N GLU A 69 -0.99 11.57 8.17
CA GLU A 69 -0.04 10.45 8.32
C GLU A 69 1.25 10.88 9.02
N VAL A 70 1.79 12.05 8.68
CA VAL A 70 3.01 12.61 9.31
C VAL A 70 2.72 13.02 10.75
N SER A 71 1.66 13.79 10.98
CA SER A 71 1.34 14.35 12.30
C SER A 71 0.83 13.32 13.31
N LEU A 72 0.23 12.22 12.83
CA LEU A 72 -0.25 11.13 13.67
C LEU A 72 0.79 10.02 13.87
N ALA A 73 1.99 10.15 13.32
CA ALA A 73 3.09 9.22 13.60
C ALA A 73 3.59 9.38 15.04
N ASN A 74 4.10 8.29 15.61
CA ASN A 74 4.74 8.30 16.92
C ASN A 74 6.13 8.94 16.84
N THR A 75 6.58 9.52 17.96
CA THR A 75 7.89 10.17 18.06
C THR A 75 9.02 9.15 18.08
N THR A 76 10.24 9.61 17.79
CA THR A 76 11.45 8.79 17.89
C THR A 76 11.66 8.24 19.31
N GLU A 77 11.29 8.99 20.34
CA GLU A 77 11.40 8.54 21.73
C GLU A 77 10.40 7.40 22.05
N GLU A 78 9.15 7.51 21.59
CA GLU A 78 8.15 6.44 21.71
C GLU A 78 8.61 5.17 20.96
N LEU A 79 9.21 5.34 19.78
CA LEU A 79 9.79 4.26 18.98
C LEU A 79 10.90 3.51 19.72
N MET A 80 11.82 4.25 20.34
CA MET A 80 12.94 3.66 21.09
C MET A 80 12.49 2.89 22.33
N GLN A 81 11.39 3.29 22.97
CA GLN A 81 10.86 2.59 24.15
C GLN A 81 10.34 1.19 23.82
N VAL A 82 9.78 1.00 22.62
CA VAL A 82 9.14 -0.26 22.23
C VAL A 82 10.05 -1.14 21.36
N ASN A 83 10.97 -0.55 20.60
CA ASN A 83 11.87 -1.32 19.74
C ASN A 83 13.35 -1.19 20.18
N PRO A 84 13.87 -2.14 20.99
CA PRO A 84 15.24 -2.11 21.47
C PRO A 84 16.30 -2.32 20.38
N ASN A 85 15.89 -2.65 19.15
CA ASN A 85 16.78 -2.79 18.00
C ASN A 85 16.96 -1.48 17.23
N VAL A 86 16.19 -0.42 17.53
CA VAL A 86 16.49 0.92 17.02
C VAL A 86 17.73 1.40 17.80
N PRO A 87 18.89 1.55 17.14
CA PRO A 87 20.07 2.02 17.84
C PRO A 87 19.76 3.40 18.44
N PRO A 88 20.04 3.62 19.73
CA PRO A 88 19.82 4.93 20.32
C PRO A 88 20.61 5.95 19.49
N PRO A 89 20.01 7.12 19.17
CA PRO A 89 20.76 8.20 18.54
C PRO A 89 22.00 8.52 19.39
N PRO A 90 23.01 9.22 18.84
CA PRO A 90 24.11 9.77 19.64
C PRO A 90 23.56 10.49 20.88
N ASN A 91 24.35 10.66 21.96
CA ASN A 91 23.94 11.27 23.24
C ASN A 91 23.22 12.64 23.07
N LEU A 92 21.95 12.61 22.67
CA LEU A 92 21.05 13.72 22.46
C LEU A 92 20.08 13.73 23.64
N SER A 93 19.76 14.91 24.16
CA SER A 93 18.68 15.04 25.14
C SER A 93 17.32 14.77 24.48
N SER A 94 16.30 14.42 25.28
CA SER A 94 14.92 14.27 24.76
C SER A 94 14.45 15.54 24.04
N GLU A 95 14.80 16.73 24.53
CA GLU A 95 14.51 18.01 23.85
C GLU A 95 15.16 18.10 22.45
N GLN A 96 16.36 17.56 22.27
CA GLN A 96 17.04 17.55 20.97
C GLN A 96 16.42 16.53 20.02
N ILE A 97 15.97 15.38 20.54
CA ILE A 97 15.25 14.37 19.75
C ILE A 97 13.92 14.95 19.27
N GLU A 98 13.14 15.57 20.16
CA GLU A 98 11.88 16.23 19.83
C GLU A 98 12.08 17.35 18.80
N ALA A 99 13.12 18.18 18.95
CA ALA A 99 13.43 19.23 17.98
C ALA A 99 13.76 18.67 16.58
N VAL A 100 14.43 17.52 16.51
CA VAL A 100 14.74 16.84 15.25
C VAL A 100 13.47 16.25 14.63
N ASP A 101 12.61 15.61 15.43
CA ASP A 101 11.33 15.07 14.97
C ASP A 101 10.43 16.18 14.41
N ASN A 102 10.29 17.29 15.15
CA ASN A 102 9.52 18.45 14.71
C ASN A 102 10.08 19.05 13.42
N PHE A 103 11.40 19.24 13.32
CA PHE A 103 12.04 19.71 12.09
C PHE A 103 11.73 18.80 10.89
N TRP A 104 11.84 17.48 11.06
CA TRP A 104 11.57 16.53 9.99
C TRP A 104 10.10 16.48 9.60
N ASN A 105 9.18 16.57 10.55
CA ASN A 105 7.76 16.65 10.27
C ASN A 105 7.44 17.91 9.48
N ASP A 106 7.91 19.08 9.93
CA ASP A 106 7.72 20.36 9.24
C ASP A 106 8.32 20.35 7.84
N TYR A 107 9.55 19.82 7.69
CA TYR A 107 10.21 19.74 6.40
C TYR A 107 9.45 18.85 5.41
N GLN A 108 8.97 17.68 5.85
CA GLN A 108 8.19 16.77 5.02
C GLN A 108 6.86 17.41 4.58
N MET A 109 6.14 18.02 5.51
CA MET A 109 4.88 18.72 5.24
C MET A 109 5.07 19.88 4.26
N ALA A 110 6.07 20.73 4.49
CA ALA A 110 6.39 21.86 3.62
C ALA A 110 6.82 21.40 2.22
N TYR A 111 7.69 20.40 2.13
CA TYR A 111 8.18 19.90 0.85
C TYR A 111 7.06 19.26 0.01
N MET A 112 6.24 18.40 0.61
CA MET A 112 5.10 17.77 -0.09
C MET A 112 4.10 18.81 -0.59
N THR A 113 3.80 19.80 0.26
CA THR A 113 2.95 20.94 -0.07
C THR A 113 3.49 21.66 -1.30
N VAL A 114 4.74 22.16 -1.25
CA VAL A 114 5.33 22.94 -2.35
C VAL A 114 5.43 22.13 -3.65
N VAL A 115 5.80 20.85 -3.58
CA VAL A 115 5.89 19.99 -4.76
C VAL A 115 4.51 19.77 -5.37
N THR A 116 3.51 19.46 -4.56
CA THR A 116 2.14 19.22 -5.02
C THR A 116 1.52 20.49 -5.59
N GLU A 117 1.70 21.65 -4.95
CA GLU A 117 1.23 22.93 -5.47
C GLU A 117 1.87 23.23 -6.84
N LYS A 118 3.17 22.99 -6.99
CA LYS A 118 3.88 23.21 -8.27
C LYS A 118 3.45 22.25 -9.37
N SER A 119 3.20 20.98 -9.05
CA SER A 119 2.82 19.97 -10.06
C SER A 119 1.34 20.05 -10.44
N THR A 120 0.47 20.47 -9.51
CA THR A 120 -0.98 20.46 -9.72
C THR A 120 -1.59 21.82 -9.98
N GLY A 121 -0.99 22.90 -9.46
CA GLY A 121 -1.52 24.26 -9.41
C GLY A 121 -2.55 24.50 -8.31
N VAL A 122 -2.83 23.52 -7.44
CA VAL A 122 -3.80 23.62 -6.34
C VAL A 122 -3.09 24.10 -5.09
N LEU A 123 -3.63 25.12 -4.42
CA LEU A 123 -3.08 25.65 -3.17
C LEU A 123 -3.27 24.65 -2.03
N ALA A 124 -2.26 24.50 -1.18
CA ALA A 124 -2.23 23.55 -0.08
C ALA A 124 -2.73 24.11 1.26
N ASN A 125 -2.87 25.45 1.39
CA ASN A 125 -3.40 26.07 2.62
C ASN A 125 -4.69 25.42 3.13
N PRO A 126 -5.70 25.11 2.27
CA PRO A 126 -6.89 24.41 2.73
C PRO A 126 -6.59 23.04 3.36
N ALA A 127 -5.59 22.31 2.84
CA ALA A 127 -5.23 21.01 3.39
C ALA A 127 -4.59 21.13 4.78
N LEU A 128 -3.73 22.12 4.99
CA LEU A 128 -3.12 22.41 6.30
C LEU A 128 -4.19 22.78 7.34
N GLU A 129 -5.10 23.70 6.99
CA GLU A 129 -6.20 24.13 7.87
C GLU A 129 -7.12 22.96 8.27
N ILE A 130 -7.46 22.10 7.30
CA ILE A 130 -8.30 20.92 7.56
C ILE A 130 -7.56 19.91 8.44
N ALA A 131 -6.29 19.62 8.15
CA ALA A 131 -5.51 18.67 8.92
C ALA A 131 -5.31 19.13 10.38
N GLU A 132 -5.01 20.42 10.61
CA GLU A 132 -4.84 20.99 11.95
C GLU A 132 -6.05 20.73 12.86
N VAL A 133 -7.27 20.84 12.31
CA VAL A 133 -8.51 20.55 13.03
C VAL A 133 -8.67 19.04 13.34
N LEU A 134 -8.20 18.18 12.44
CA LEU A 134 -8.44 16.73 12.48
C LEU A 134 -7.38 15.94 13.27
N ILE A 135 -6.16 16.46 13.44
CA ILE A 135 -5.07 15.75 14.16
C ILE A 135 -5.54 15.32 15.56
N GLY A 136 -6.13 16.23 16.33
CA GLY A 136 -6.62 15.94 17.67
C GLY A 136 -7.77 14.93 17.70
N GLU A 137 -8.57 14.84 16.63
CA GLU A 137 -9.70 13.90 16.52
C GLU A 137 -9.22 12.45 16.37
N PHE A 138 -8.04 12.24 15.76
CA PHE A 138 -7.56 10.92 15.33
C PHE A 138 -6.29 10.43 16.06
N ALA A 139 -5.74 11.22 16.98
CA ALA A 139 -4.53 10.87 17.74
C ALA A 139 -4.60 9.51 18.44
N GLY A 140 -5.78 9.13 18.93
CA GLY A 140 -6.00 7.86 19.65
C GLY A 140 -6.29 6.64 18.76
N TYR A 141 -6.23 6.76 17.43
CA TYR A 141 -6.58 5.66 16.53
C TYR A 141 -5.49 4.59 16.48
N SER A 142 -5.88 3.38 16.06
CA SER A 142 -4.98 2.23 15.99
C SER A 142 -3.72 2.56 15.16
N PRO A 143 -2.54 2.07 15.55
CA PRO A 143 -1.33 2.22 14.74
C PRO A 143 -1.50 1.62 13.33
N LEU A 144 -2.34 0.59 13.18
CA LEU A 144 -2.71 0.05 11.86
C LEU A 144 -3.59 0.99 11.04
N VAL A 145 -4.21 2.01 11.62
CA VAL A 145 -4.93 3.03 10.84
C VAL A 145 -3.98 4.20 10.53
N ARG A 146 -3.19 4.64 11.51
CA ARG A 146 -2.28 5.80 11.40
C ARG A 146 -1.10 5.55 10.45
N ARG A 147 -0.51 4.36 10.43
CA ARG A 147 0.59 4.01 9.50
C ARG A 147 0.05 3.89 8.07
N ASP A 148 0.80 4.35 7.07
CA ASP A 148 0.43 4.30 5.64
C ASP A 148 -0.99 4.83 5.36
N LEU A 149 -1.48 5.75 6.21
CA LEU A 149 -2.84 6.26 6.23
C LEU A 149 -3.28 6.74 4.85
N LEU A 150 -2.42 7.46 4.13
CA LEU A 150 -2.72 7.96 2.79
C LEU A 150 -3.04 6.83 1.81
N THR A 151 -2.24 5.76 1.82
CA THR A 151 -2.46 4.61 0.93
C THR A 151 -3.68 3.81 1.38
N ARG A 152 -3.92 3.70 2.69
CA ARG A 152 -5.09 3.02 3.27
C ARG A 152 -6.40 3.76 2.97
N CYS A 153 -6.40 5.09 3.03
CA CYS A 153 -7.51 5.92 2.58
C CYS A 153 -7.76 5.72 1.08
N PHE A 154 -6.71 5.71 0.25
CA PHE A 154 -6.85 5.46 -1.19
C PHE A 154 -7.56 4.14 -1.49
N VAL A 155 -7.12 3.02 -0.92
CA VAL A 155 -7.78 1.71 -1.16
C VAL A 155 -9.18 1.65 -0.56
N SER A 156 -9.45 2.38 0.53
CA SER A 156 -10.80 2.46 1.11
C SER A 156 -11.76 3.33 0.28
N GLU A 157 -11.27 4.35 -0.41
CA GLU A 157 -12.07 5.28 -1.22
C GLU A 157 -12.41 4.67 -2.59
N PHE A 158 -11.46 3.96 -3.20
CA PHE A 158 -11.61 3.39 -4.54
C PHE A 158 -11.85 1.89 -4.47
N LYS A 159 -13.06 1.47 -4.85
CA LYS A 159 -13.43 0.07 -4.97
C LYS A 159 -12.47 -0.65 -5.93
N ASP A 160 -12.00 -1.84 -5.53
CA ASP A 160 -11.05 -2.65 -6.31
C ASP A 160 -9.77 -1.89 -6.69
N ALA A 161 -9.29 -0.95 -5.85
CA ALA A 161 -8.14 -0.09 -6.16
C ALA A 161 -6.92 -0.85 -6.74
N PRO A 162 -6.47 -2.00 -6.20
CA PRO A 162 -5.36 -2.75 -6.79
C PRO A 162 -5.64 -3.23 -8.22
N LEU A 163 -6.88 -3.62 -8.51
CA LEU A 163 -7.28 -4.03 -9.86
C LEU A 163 -7.28 -2.84 -10.82
N GLY A 164 -7.80 -1.70 -10.38
CA GLY A 164 -7.74 -0.44 -11.13
C GLY A 164 -6.30 -0.05 -11.45
N VAL A 165 -5.39 -0.13 -10.47
CA VAL A 165 -3.95 0.13 -10.67
C VAL A 165 -3.35 -0.86 -11.67
N TYR A 166 -3.69 -2.14 -11.57
CA TYR A 166 -3.21 -3.16 -12.50
C TYR A 166 -3.67 -2.90 -13.94
N CYS A 167 -4.94 -2.56 -14.13
CA CYS A 167 -5.50 -2.18 -15.42
C CYS A 167 -4.83 -0.91 -15.97
N TRP A 168 -4.68 0.13 -15.14
CA TRP A 168 -4.03 1.38 -15.53
C TRP A 168 -2.59 1.17 -15.98
N LEU A 169 -1.83 0.33 -15.28
CA LEU A 169 -0.46 -0.02 -15.65
C LEU A 169 -0.38 -0.80 -16.97
N ILE A 170 -1.39 -1.61 -17.31
CA ILE A 170 -1.47 -2.30 -18.59
C ILE A 170 -1.79 -1.31 -19.72
N VAL A 171 -2.82 -0.47 -19.54
CA VAL A 171 -3.25 0.54 -20.52
C VAL A 171 -2.13 1.55 -20.79
N SER A 172 -1.41 1.98 -19.76
CA SER A 172 -0.27 2.89 -19.87
C SER A 172 0.99 2.23 -20.46
N GLY A 173 0.93 0.95 -20.82
CA GLY A 173 2.05 0.21 -21.42
C GLY A 173 3.20 -0.12 -20.48
N VAL A 174 3.03 0.09 -19.16
CA VAL A 174 4.03 -0.28 -18.14
C VAL A 174 4.06 -1.79 -17.95
N LEU A 175 2.93 -2.48 -18.07
CA LEU A 175 2.85 -3.94 -17.95
C LEU A 175 2.43 -4.59 -19.27
N PRO A 176 3.32 -5.29 -19.99
CA PRO A 176 2.98 -5.94 -21.25
C PRO A 176 2.36 -7.32 -21.01
N VAL A 177 1.12 -7.34 -20.53
CA VAL A 177 0.42 -8.60 -20.22
C VAL A 177 -0.27 -9.14 -21.47
N THR A 178 0.41 -10.04 -22.19
CA THR A 178 -0.11 -10.65 -23.43
C THR A 178 -1.48 -11.33 -23.32
N LYS A 179 -1.89 -11.77 -22.13
CA LYS A 179 -3.21 -12.40 -21.89
C LYS A 179 -4.35 -11.39 -21.74
N ASN A 180 -4.03 -10.15 -21.35
CA ASN A 180 -4.97 -9.08 -21.09
C ASN A 180 -4.66 -7.94 -22.07
N ASN A 181 -5.31 -7.94 -23.23
CA ASN A 181 -5.12 -6.90 -24.23
C ASN A 181 -5.63 -5.55 -23.67
N PRO A 182 -4.83 -4.46 -23.69
CA PRO A 182 -5.30 -3.11 -23.37
C PRO A 182 -6.66 -2.77 -24.01
N ASP A 183 -6.88 -3.16 -25.27
CA ASP A 183 -8.14 -2.89 -25.99
C ASP A 183 -9.38 -3.54 -25.36
N ARG A 184 -9.19 -4.53 -24.47
CA ARG A 184 -10.27 -5.21 -23.76
C ARG A 184 -10.56 -4.57 -22.42
N ILE A 185 -9.64 -3.79 -21.87
CA ILE A 185 -9.84 -3.12 -20.58
C ILE A 185 -10.85 -2.01 -20.84
N THR A 186 -12.06 -2.24 -20.34
CA THR A 186 -13.25 -1.43 -20.63
C THR A 186 -13.45 -0.26 -19.67
N ASP A 187 -12.63 -0.17 -18.62
CA ASP A 187 -12.77 0.87 -17.62
C ASP A 187 -12.21 2.20 -18.12
N GLU A 188 -13.12 3.14 -18.39
CA GLU A 188 -12.80 4.56 -18.31
C GLU A 188 -12.46 4.87 -16.84
N PHE A 189 -11.17 5.02 -16.55
CA PHE A 189 -10.73 5.42 -15.22
C PHE A 189 -11.28 6.81 -14.89
N SER A 190 -11.93 6.95 -13.74
CA SER A 190 -12.44 8.25 -13.31
C SER A 190 -11.30 9.25 -13.11
N ASP A 191 -11.56 10.53 -13.38
CA ASP A 191 -10.57 11.60 -13.17
C ASP A 191 -10.05 11.64 -11.73
N SER A 192 -10.93 11.32 -10.77
CA SER A 192 -10.58 11.22 -9.34
C SER A 192 -9.57 10.11 -9.10
N PHE A 193 -9.81 8.91 -9.64
CA PHE A 193 -8.89 7.78 -9.51
C PHE A 193 -7.52 8.07 -10.14
N ILE A 194 -7.51 8.59 -11.38
CA ILE A 194 -6.26 8.94 -12.07
C ILE A 194 -5.51 10.07 -11.31
N THR A 195 -6.23 10.96 -10.62
CA THR A 195 -5.59 12.09 -9.93
C THR A 195 -4.87 11.53 -8.71
N ARG A 196 -5.57 10.67 -7.97
CA ARG A 196 -5.07 10.06 -6.74
C ARG A 196 -3.98 9.04 -6.99
N ILE A 197 -4.02 8.26 -8.08
CA ILE A 197 -2.97 7.29 -8.39
C ILE A 197 -1.64 7.99 -8.76
N ALA A 198 -1.70 9.10 -9.49
CA ALA A 198 -0.51 9.88 -9.85
C ALA A 198 0.13 10.53 -8.62
N LEU A 199 -0.68 11.17 -7.77
CA LEU A 199 -0.22 11.73 -6.50
C LEU A 199 0.35 10.64 -5.58
N LEU A 200 -0.28 9.46 -5.54
CA LEU A 200 0.23 8.32 -4.76
C LEU A 200 1.59 7.84 -5.29
N ALA A 201 1.78 7.80 -6.61
CA ALA A 201 3.07 7.45 -7.22
C ALA A 201 4.16 8.50 -6.90
N ASP A 202 3.83 9.79 -6.96
CA ASP A 202 4.73 10.89 -6.57
C ASP A 202 5.11 10.80 -5.08
N TYR A 203 4.11 10.62 -4.21
CA TYR A 203 4.30 10.44 -2.77
C TYR A 203 5.31 9.33 -2.47
N GLN A 204 5.22 8.19 -3.17
CA GLN A 204 6.14 7.07 -2.96
C GLN A 204 7.60 7.39 -3.32
N MET A 205 7.84 8.25 -4.30
CA MET A 205 9.18 8.70 -4.67
C MET A 205 9.70 9.81 -3.75
N ILE A 206 8.81 10.69 -3.29
CA ILE A 206 9.12 11.74 -2.31
C ILE A 206 9.52 11.13 -0.96
N VAL A 207 8.71 10.19 -0.43
CA VAL A 207 9.02 9.48 0.83
C VAL A 207 10.34 8.71 0.72
N HIS A 208 10.61 8.08 -0.42
CA HIS A 208 11.89 7.42 -0.66
C HIS A 208 13.06 8.41 -0.65
N ALA A 209 12.89 9.61 -1.20
CA ALA A 209 13.89 10.66 -1.12
C ALA A 209 14.14 11.12 0.32
N PHE A 210 13.10 11.26 1.15
CA PHE A 210 13.26 11.56 2.58
C PHE A 210 14.00 10.46 3.32
N ASN A 211 13.67 9.19 3.06
CA ASN A 211 14.39 8.05 3.63
C ASN A 211 15.91 8.14 3.32
N MET A 212 16.28 8.46 2.07
CA MET A 212 17.68 8.66 1.67
C MET A 212 18.36 9.86 2.35
N MET A 213 17.61 10.89 2.74
CA MET A 213 18.16 12.05 3.44
C MET A 213 18.38 11.77 4.94
N ILE A 214 17.50 10.96 5.54
CA ILE A 214 17.53 10.62 6.97
C ILE A 214 18.56 9.51 7.24
N SER A 215 18.66 8.51 6.35
CA SER A 215 19.50 7.34 6.56
C SER A 215 20.62 7.19 5.53
N LYS A 216 21.76 6.66 5.99
CA LYS A 216 22.89 6.25 5.13
C LYS A 216 22.80 4.79 4.64
N ASP A 217 21.99 3.98 5.31
CA ASP A 217 21.75 2.58 4.98
C ASP A 217 20.23 2.37 4.82
N GLU A 218 19.81 1.63 3.80
CA GLU A 218 18.43 1.15 3.73
C GLU A 218 18.23 -0.03 4.69
N GLY A 219 17.02 -0.19 5.17
CA GLY A 219 16.75 -1.11 6.26
C GLY A 219 16.97 -2.60 5.95
N SER A 220 16.98 -3.01 4.68
CA SER A 220 17.47 -4.33 4.24
C SER A 220 18.90 -4.60 4.70
N ALA A 221 19.74 -3.56 4.85
CA ALA A 221 21.10 -3.69 5.37
C ALA A 221 21.15 -4.16 6.83
N VAL A 222 20.13 -3.85 7.64
CA VAL A 222 20.01 -4.34 9.03
C VAL A 222 19.84 -5.85 9.01
N TYR A 223 18.89 -6.36 8.21
CA TYR A 223 18.61 -7.78 8.08
C TYR A 223 19.81 -8.58 7.58
N LEU A 224 20.59 -8.04 6.64
CA LEU A 224 21.82 -8.67 6.14
C LEU A 224 22.92 -8.78 7.21
N ARG A 225 22.91 -7.93 8.25
CA ARG A 225 23.89 -7.95 9.35
C ARG A 225 23.46 -8.87 10.50
N MET A 226 22.20 -9.29 10.56
CA MET A 226 21.66 -10.14 11.63
C MET A 226 22.06 -11.60 11.46
N ARG A 227 23.12 -12.03 12.17
CA ARG A 227 23.67 -13.40 12.10
C ARG A 227 22.72 -14.50 12.60
N ASN A 228 21.69 -14.14 13.35
CA ASN A 228 20.69 -15.06 13.90
C ASN A 228 19.54 -15.35 12.93
N LEU A 229 19.41 -14.61 11.83
CA LEU A 229 18.41 -14.87 10.80
C LEU A 229 18.93 -15.95 9.85
N SER A 230 18.26 -17.10 9.84
CA SER A 230 18.52 -18.17 8.86
C SER A 230 17.89 -17.83 7.51
N LEU A 231 18.41 -16.84 6.80
CA LEU A 231 17.85 -16.42 5.49
C LEU A 231 18.18 -17.44 4.39
N THR A 232 17.31 -17.53 3.38
CA THR A 232 17.63 -18.30 2.16
C THR A 232 18.53 -17.46 1.25
N GLU A 233 19.33 -18.10 0.40
CA GLU A 233 20.18 -17.38 -0.58
C GLU A 233 19.34 -16.47 -1.49
N GLU A 234 18.15 -16.90 -1.91
CA GLU A 234 17.24 -16.08 -2.72
C GLU A 234 16.80 -14.82 -1.96
N THR A 235 16.46 -14.94 -0.68
CA THR A 235 16.12 -13.80 0.16
C THR A 235 17.32 -12.86 0.33
N VAL A 236 18.53 -13.39 0.53
CA VAL A 236 19.78 -12.60 0.64
C VAL A 236 20.04 -11.82 -0.65
N ASP A 237 19.94 -12.47 -1.81
CA ASP A 237 20.13 -11.83 -3.12
C ASP A 237 19.15 -10.67 -3.33
N ARG A 238 17.90 -10.83 -2.91
CA ARG A 238 16.88 -9.76 -2.97
C ARG A 238 17.24 -8.57 -2.10
N LEU A 239 17.65 -8.80 -0.86
CA LEU A 239 18.05 -7.73 0.07
C LEU A 239 19.30 -6.98 -0.44
N LEU A 240 20.27 -7.71 -1.00
CA LEU A 240 21.45 -7.12 -1.63
C LEU A 240 21.08 -6.28 -2.86
N ASP A 241 20.10 -6.72 -3.67
CA ASP A 241 19.61 -5.94 -4.81
C ASP A 241 18.97 -4.62 -4.37
N ILE A 242 18.16 -4.64 -3.31
CA ILE A 242 17.53 -3.45 -2.73
C ILE A 242 18.60 -2.49 -2.20
N GLN A 243 19.52 -2.99 -1.37
CA GLN A 243 20.61 -2.19 -0.81
C GLN A 243 21.48 -1.56 -1.91
N ARG A 244 21.74 -2.31 -3.00
CA ARG A 244 22.45 -1.78 -4.16
C ARG A 244 21.72 -0.60 -4.78
N HIS A 245 20.41 -0.71 -5.05
CA HIS A 245 19.66 0.39 -5.67
C HIS A 245 19.64 1.63 -4.77
N PHE A 246 19.45 1.46 -3.46
CA PHE A 246 19.51 2.57 -2.51
C PHE A 246 20.86 3.28 -2.54
N ASN A 247 21.97 2.51 -2.46
CA ASN A 247 23.32 3.07 -2.51
C ASN A 247 23.62 3.77 -3.85
N GLU A 248 23.12 3.23 -4.96
CA GLU A 248 23.25 3.88 -6.26
C GLU A 248 22.48 5.20 -6.33
N ALA A 249 21.25 5.23 -5.82
CA ALA A 249 20.41 6.43 -5.76
C ALA A 249 21.05 7.54 -4.91
N LEU A 250 21.63 7.16 -3.77
CA LEU A 250 22.32 8.08 -2.85
C LEU A 250 23.60 8.69 -3.46
N ASN A 251 24.39 7.87 -4.17
CA ASN A 251 25.74 8.28 -4.58
C ASN A 251 25.85 8.80 -6.02
N LYS A 252 24.91 8.44 -6.93
CA LYS A 252 24.95 8.88 -8.32
C LYS A 252 24.27 10.24 -8.47
N LYS A 253 25.05 11.29 -8.76
CA LYS A 253 24.53 12.64 -9.03
C LYS A 253 23.44 12.69 -10.11
N SER A 254 23.49 11.80 -11.11
CA SER A 254 22.44 11.71 -12.14
C SER A 254 21.07 11.28 -11.61
N LEU A 255 21.01 10.75 -10.37
CA LEU A 255 19.79 10.28 -9.72
C LEU A 255 19.33 11.21 -8.59
N SER A 256 19.99 12.36 -8.36
CA SER A 256 19.70 13.24 -7.22
C SER A 256 18.34 13.93 -7.27
N GLY A 257 17.68 13.95 -8.43
CA GLY A 257 16.31 14.44 -8.57
C GLY A 257 15.26 13.39 -8.21
N ILE A 258 14.09 13.86 -7.76
CA ILE A 258 12.90 13.04 -7.51
C ILE A 258 12.09 12.97 -8.79
N PRO A 259 11.89 11.79 -9.40
CA PRO A 259 10.98 11.67 -10.53
C PRO A 259 9.55 11.89 -10.04
N LEU A 260 8.82 12.73 -10.78
CA LEU A 260 7.41 13.02 -10.54
C LEU A 260 6.65 12.79 -11.84
N ILE A 261 5.37 12.43 -11.75
CA ILE A 261 4.48 12.23 -12.88
C ILE A 261 3.40 13.30 -12.86
N CYS A 262 3.44 14.21 -13.84
CA CYS A 262 2.42 15.25 -13.90
C CYS A 262 1.10 14.64 -14.38
N TRP A 263 -0.02 15.19 -13.92
CA TRP A 263 -1.35 14.78 -14.39
C TRP A 263 -1.46 14.76 -15.93
N ARG A 264 -0.88 15.78 -16.59
CA ARG A 264 -0.90 15.90 -18.07
C ARG A 264 -0.13 14.77 -18.77
N ASP A 265 0.83 14.16 -18.08
CA ASP A 265 1.67 13.11 -18.61
C ASP A 265 0.98 11.73 -18.56
N LEU A 266 -0.13 11.62 -17.83
CA LEU A 266 -0.86 10.35 -17.66
C LEU A 266 -1.60 9.92 -18.92
N GLU A 267 -1.89 10.86 -19.84
CA GLU A 267 -2.48 10.58 -21.15
C GLU A 267 -1.47 10.00 -22.14
N ASP A 268 -0.16 10.19 -21.91
CA ASP A 268 0.91 9.68 -22.78
C ASP A 268 1.57 8.44 -22.16
N PRO A 269 1.31 7.23 -22.68
CA PRO A 269 1.93 5.98 -22.22
C PRO A 269 3.46 6.05 -22.15
N LEU A 270 4.12 6.83 -23.02
CA LEU A 270 5.58 6.96 -23.03
C LEU A 270 6.09 7.71 -21.81
N GLN A 271 5.37 8.74 -21.34
CA GLN A 271 5.75 9.46 -20.12
C GLN A 271 5.55 8.60 -18.88
N VAL A 272 4.42 7.87 -18.80
CA VAL A 272 4.16 6.95 -17.68
C VAL A 272 5.23 5.86 -17.63
N GLN A 273 5.59 5.26 -18.77
CA GLN A 273 6.69 4.30 -18.85
C GLN A 273 8.04 4.92 -18.46
N GLY A 274 8.30 6.17 -18.89
CA GLY A 274 9.48 6.93 -18.51
C GLY A 274 9.59 7.13 -17.00
N PHE A 275 8.49 7.50 -16.34
CA PHE A 275 8.42 7.63 -14.89
C PHE A 275 8.78 6.31 -14.18
N PHE A 276 8.15 5.19 -14.55
CA PHE A 276 8.47 3.90 -13.93
C PHE A 276 9.88 3.40 -14.27
N ALA A 277 10.43 3.78 -15.42
CA ALA A 277 11.84 3.54 -15.72
C ALA A 277 12.76 4.32 -14.77
N GLU A 278 12.46 5.60 -14.47
CA GLU A 278 13.20 6.41 -13.51
C GLU A 278 13.05 5.93 -12.07
N TRP A 279 11.85 5.49 -11.68
CA TRP A 279 11.59 4.82 -10.41
C TRP A 279 12.52 3.62 -10.25
N SER A 280 12.54 2.73 -11.24
CA SER A 280 13.30 1.47 -11.19
C SER A 280 14.82 1.64 -11.08
N LYS A 281 15.34 2.84 -11.37
CA LYS A 281 16.75 3.18 -11.18
C LYS A 281 17.09 3.54 -9.74
N ARG A 282 16.08 3.94 -8.95
CA ARG A 282 16.25 4.50 -7.60
C ARG A 282 15.74 3.55 -6.51
N LYS A 283 14.55 2.99 -6.73
CA LYS A 283 13.80 2.26 -5.72
C LYS A 283 13.42 0.88 -6.23
N VAL A 284 13.65 -0.13 -5.40
CA VAL A 284 13.12 -1.48 -5.54
C VAL A 284 12.45 -1.84 -4.22
N ARG A 285 11.27 -2.46 -4.27
CA ARG A 285 10.52 -2.87 -3.08
C ARG A 285 10.81 -4.32 -2.73
N PHE A 286 10.94 -4.61 -1.43
CA PHE A 286 10.80 -5.97 -0.92
C PHE A 286 9.33 -6.40 -1.01
N ARG A 287 8.93 -6.95 -2.16
CA ARG A 287 7.52 -7.29 -2.43
C ARG A 287 6.99 -8.44 -1.57
N MET A 288 5.72 -8.32 -1.19
CA MET A 288 4.92 -9.40 -0.59
C MET A 288 4.69 -10.52 -1.60
N HIS A 289 4.34 -10.17 -2.84
CA HIS A 289 4.17 -11.13 -3.92
C HIS A 289 5.34 -11.07 -4.91
N THR A 290 6.15 -12.13 -4.94
CA THR A 290 7.35 -12.25 -5.78
C THR A 290 7.09 -12.89 -7.14
N GLY A 291 5.85 -13.31 -7.40
CA GLY A 291 5.49 -14.02 -8.61
C GLY A 291 5.77 -13.25 -9.92
N THR A 292 5.79 -14.01 -11.01
CA THR A 292 5.97 -13.46 -12.37
C THR A 292 4.84 -12.50 -12.76
N LEU A 293 5.06 -11.68 -13.79
CA LEU A 293 4.02 -10.82 -14.36
C LEU A 293 2.68 -11.56 -14.62
N GLY A 294 2.75 -12.81 -15.09
CA GLY A 294 1.57 -13.61 -15.41
C GLY A 294 0.78 -14.15 -14.22
N SER A 295 1.32 -14.09 -12.99
CA SER A 295 0.61 -14.54 -11.79
C SER A 295 -0.15 -13.42 -11.08
N TRP A 296 0.04 -12.16 -11.47
CA TRP A 296 -0.57 -11.02 -10.78
C TRP A 296 -2.11 -11.00 -10.85
N LEU A 297 -2.70 -11.30 -12.01
CA LEU A 297 -4.17 -11.41 -12.08
C LEU A 297 -4.72 -12.49 -11.14
N GLY A 298 -3.99 -13.60 -10.97
CA GLY A 298 -4.36 -14.67 -10.05
C GLY A 298 -4.28 -14.25 -8.58
N ILE A 299 -3.25 -13.49 -8.18
CA ILE A 299 -3.13 -13.04 -6.78
C ILE A 299 -4.14 -11.95 -6.44
N LEU A 300 -4.41 -11.01 -7.36
CA LEU A 300 -5.43 -9.97 -7.16
C LEU A 300 -6.81 -10.60 -7.04
N GLY A 301 -7.17 -11.50 -7.97
CA GLY A 301 -8.43 -12.23 -7.89
C GLY A 301 -8.53 -13.14 -6.66
N ALA A 302 -7.42 -13.69 -6.17
CA ALA A 302 -7.40 -14.43 -4.91
C ALA A 302 -7.74 -13.54 -3.70
N GLY A 303 -7.22 -12.29 -3.68
CA GLY A 303 -7.61 -11.26 -2.71
C GLY A 303 -9.12 -11.02 -2.72
N MET A 304 -9.68 -10.73 -3.90
CA MET A 304 -11.12 -10.51 -4.08
C MET A 304 -11.98 -11.70 -3.64
N VAL A 305 -11.55 -12.94 -3.92
CA VAL A 305 -12.23 -14.15 -3.44
C VAL A 305 -12.24 -14.20 -1.93
N HIS A 306 -11.13 -13.85 -1.29
CA HIS A 306 -11.03 -13.86 0.17
C HIS A 306 -11.90 -12.79 0.82
N GLU A 307 -11.90 -11.58 0.27
CA GLU A 307 -12.77 -10.51 0.75
C GLU A 307 -14.25 -10.88 0.64
N GLN A 308 -14.67 -11.40 -0.52
CA GLN A 308 -16.05 -11.86 -0.68
C GLN A 308 -16.39 -12.97 0.31
N LEU A 309 -15.46 -13.91 0.54
CA LEU A 309 -15.65 -14.97 1.54
C LEU A 309 -15.89 -14.39 2.94
N MET A 310 -15.14 -13.35 3.34
CA MET A 310 -15.33 -12.68 4.64
C MET A 310 -16.67 -11.94 4.71
N VAL A 311 -17.13 -11.32 3.61
CA VAL A 311 -18.47 -10.70 3.52
C VAL A 311 -19.57 -11.75 3.69
N GLU A 312 -19.47 -12.90 3.02
CA GLU A 312 -20.43 -13.99 3.15
C GLU A 312 -20.47 -14.54 4.58
N TYR A 313 -19.32 -14.69 5.24
CA TYR A 313 -19.27 -15.07 6.66
C TYR A 313 -19.94 -14.03 7.56
N ALA A 314 -19.70 -12.74 7.34
CA ALA A 314 -20.33 -11.68 8.12
C ALA A 314 -21.86 -11.63 7.89
N HIS A 315 -22.33 -11.90 6.68
CA HIS A 315 -23.75 -12.01 6.36
C HIS A 315 -24.38 -13.25 7.01
N ALA A 316 -23.75 -14.41 6.89
CA ALA A 316 -24.20 -15.65 7.52
C ALA A 316 -24.28 -15.52 9.05
N ALA A 317 -23.28 -14.90 9.68
CA ALA A 317 -23.26 -14.64 11.12
C ALA A 317 -24.43 -13.76 11.57
N ARG A 318 -24.71 -12.65 10.85
CA ARG A 318 -25.84 -11.75 11.14
C ARG A 318 -27.20 -12.46 11.02
N ASN A 319 -27.35 -13.33 10.03
CA ASN A 319 -28.61 -14.06 9.80
C ASN A 319 -28.83 -15.18 10.83
N GLN A 320 -27.76 -15.88 11.23
CA GLN A 320 -27.83 -17.02 12.14
C GLN A 320 -27.84 -16.59 13.62
N TYR A 321 -27.20 -15.46 13.95
CA TYR A 321 -27.06 -14.95 15.32
C TYR A 321 -27.42 -13.45 15.43
N PRO A 322 -28.66 -13.05 15.11
CA PRO A 322 -29.04 -11.63 15.04
C PRO A 322 -28.94 -10.88 16.37
N ASN A 323 -29.03 -11.60 17.50
CA ASN A 323 -29.08 -11.02 18.85
C ASN A 323 -27.92 -11.46 19.75
N ASN A 324 -26.90 -12.15 19.23
CA ASN A 324 -25.84 -12.72 20.04
C ASN A 324 -24.47 -12.17 19.63
N PRO A 325 -23.85 -11.29 20.43
CA PRO A 325 -22.52 -10.74 20.16
C PRO A 325 -21.39 -11.71 20.53
N GLY A 326 -21.70 -12.96 20.89
CA GLY A 326 -20.71 -13.97 21.23
C GLY A 326 -19.80 -14.36 20.07
N THR A 327 -18.69 -15.04 20.39
CA THR A 327 -17.72 -15.52 19.40
C THR A 327 -18.34 -16.57 18.47
N VAL A 328 -18.60 -16.20 17.21
CA VAL A 328 -19.13 -17.11 16.19
C VAL A 328 -17.99 -17.92 15.58
N ARG A 329 -18.10 -19.25 15.61
CA ARG A 329 -17.15 -20.11 14.91
C ARG A 329 -17.49 -20.14 13.42
N LEU A 330 -16.51 -19.84 12.57
CA LEU A 330 -16.70 -19.86 11.10
C LEU A 330 -17.13 -21.23 10.57
N SER A 331 -16.80 -22.32 11.27
CA SER A 331 -17.22 -23.69 10.92
C SER A 331 -18.73 -23.90 10.96
N ASP A 332 -19.44 -23.07 11.74
CA ASP A 332 -20.86 -23.24 12.02
C ASP A 332 -21.72 -22.41 11.04
N LEU A 333 -21.06 -21.59 10.22
CA LEU A 333 -21.67 -20.72 9.22
C LEU A 333 -21.66 -21.40 7.85
N LYS A 334 -22.83 -21.37 7.20
CA LYS A 334 -22.95 -21.82 5.80
C LYS A 334 -22.73 -20.63 4.88
N VAL A 335 -21.67 -20.71 4.09
CA VAL A 335 -21.34 -19.75 3.03
C VAL A 335 -21.24 -20.48 1.68
N PRO A 336 -21.38 -19.77 0.55
CA PRO A 336 -21.16 -20.35 -0.77
C PRO A 336 -19.79 -21.04 -0.87
N ALA A 337 -19.73 -22.14 -1.63
CA ALA A 337 -18.46 -22.82 -1.87
C ALA A 337 -17.49 -21.88 -2.60
N VAL A 338 -16.20 -21.97 -2.26
CA VAL A 338 -15.17 -21.18 -2.96
C VAL A 338 -15.07 -21.59 -4.43
N PHE A 339 -15.07 -22.91 -4.69
CA PHE A 339 -14.90 -23.49 -6.02
C PHE A 339 -15.53 -24.88 -6.07
N SER A 340 -16.00 -25.28 -7.26
CA SER A 340 -16.50 -26.62 -7.53
C SER A 340 -16.06 -27.07 -8.92
N ALA A 341 -15.40 -28.24 -8.99
CA ALA A 341 -14.89 -28.79 -10.25
C ALA A 341 -16.01 -29.35 -11.16
N TYR A 342 -17.18 -29.67 -10.59
CA TYR A 342 -18.31 -30.25 -11.31
C TYR A 342 -19.25 -29.18 -11.88
N ASP A 343 -19.60 -28.20 -11.05
CA ASP A 343 -20.38 -27.02 -11.43
C ASP A 343 -19.91 -25.83 -10.60
N ASN A 344 -19.21 -24.90 -11.25
CA ASN A 344 -18.65 -23.73 -10.57
C ASN A 344 -19.67 -22.59 -10.44
N ARG A 345 -20.88 -22.72 -11.00
CA ARG A 345 -21.88 -21.65 -10.93
C ARG A 345 -22.23 -21.32 -9.49
N HIS A 346 -22.41 -20.03 -9.21
CA HIS A 346 -22.76 -19.52 -7.87
C HIS A 346 -21.70 -19.76 -6.79
N THR A 347 -20.46 -20.10 -7.17
CA THR A 347 -19.32 -20.14 -6.25
C THR A 347 -18.67 -18.76 -6.15
N LEU A 348 -17.82 -18.56 -5.14
CA LEU A 348 -17.08 -17.30 -4.99
C LEU A 348 -16.12 -17.04 -6.16
N THR A 349 -15.49 -18.09 -6.69
CA THR A 349 -14.60 -17.95 -7.85
C THR A 349 -15.35 -17.62 -9.13
N ASP A 350 -16.60 -18.07 -9.29
CA ASP A 350 -17.49 -17.68 -10.40
C ASP A 350 -17.90 -16.21 -10.30
N PHE A 351 -18.32 -15.78 -9.10
CA PHE A 351 -18.63 -14.37 -8.82
C PHE A 351 -17.45 -13.44 -9.14
N VAL A 352 -16.25 -13.77 -8.64
CA VAL A 352 -15.04 -12.97 -8.88
C VAL A 352 -14.62 -13.04 -10.35
N GLN A 353 -14.78 -14.18 -11.03
CA GLN A 353 -14.51 -14.28 -12.46
C GLN A 353 -15.41 -13.34 -13.27
N CYS A 354 -16.70 -13.28 -12.96
CA CYS A 354 -17.64 -12.34 -13.58
C CYS A 354 -17.19 -10.90 -13.34
N ARG A 355 -16.90 -10.54 -12.09
CA ARG A 355 -16.41 -9.20 -11.73
C ARG A 355 -15.14 -8.82 -12.47
N LEU A 356 -14.15 -9.71 -12.56
CA LEU A 356 -12.92 -9.48 -13.34
C LEU A 356 -13.21 -9.31 -14.85
N SER A 357 -14.23 -9.98 -15.36
CA SER A 357 -14.64 -9.86 -16.76
C SER A 357 -15.22 -8.48 -17.08
N ASP A 358 -15.84 -7.81 -16.10
CA ASP A 358 -16.33 -6.43 -16.24
C ASP A 358 -15.18 -5.43 -16.48
N TYR A 359 -13.98 -5.73 -15.98
CA TYR A 359 -12.74 -4.98 -16.25
C TYR A 359 -12.03 -5.45 -17.53
N GLY A 360 -12.63 -6.36 -18.31
CA GLY A 360 -12.02 -6.93 -19.51
C GLY A 360 -10.98 -8.02 -19.27
N LEU A 361 -10.82 -8.46 -18.02
CA LEU A 361 -9.79 -9.41 -17.61
C LEU A 361 -10.33 -10.84 -17.65
N ARG A 362 -9.49 -11.79 -18.06
CA ARG A 362 -9.90 -13.20 -18.18
C ARG A 362 -9.01 -14.10 -17.36
N ILE A 363 -9.64 -14.89 -16.49
CA ILE A 363 -8.98 -15.90 -15.69
C ILE A 363 -9.88 -17.11 -15.51
N ASN A 364 -9.28 -18.29 -15.38
CA ASN A 364 -10.02 -19.53 -15.11
C ASN A 364 -10.34 -19.65 -13.62
N PRO A 365 -11.54 -20.14 -13.23
CA PRO A 365 -11.90 -20.27 -11.82
C PRO A 365 -10.99 -21.22 -11.04
N ASP A 366 -10.51 -22.30 -11.66
CA ASP A 366 -9.52 -23.19 -11.04
C ASP A 366 -8.20 -22.46 -10.75
N THR A 367 -7.78 -21.51 -11.60
CA THR A 367 -6.61 -20.68 -11.33
C THR A 367 -6.85 -19.76 -10.13
N LEU A 368 -8.02 -19.10 -10.06
CA LEU A 368 -8.41 -18.28 -8.91
C LEU A 368 -8.44 -19.11 -7.62
N TYR A 369 -9.03 -20.31 -7.67
CA TYR A 369 -9.09 -21.22 -6.52
C TYR A 369 -7.69 -21.61 -6.02
N ARG A 370 -6.80 -22.02 -6.93
CA ARG A 370 -5.42 -22.40 -6.57
C ARG A 370 -4.65 -21.21 -6.00
N SER A 371 -4.75 -20.05 -6.63
CA SER A 371 -4.13 -18.81 -6.12
C SER A 371 -4.65 -18.44 -4.73
N HIS A 372 -5.96 -18.50 -4.50
CA HIS A 372 -6.57 -18.26 -3.18
C HIS A 372 -6.11 -19.29 -2.14
N SER A 373 -6.06 -20.58 -2.50
CA SER A 373 -5.57 -21.64 -1.63
C SER A 373 -4.13 -21.41 -1.19
N THR A 374 -3.24 -21.01 -2.12
CA THR A 374 -1.86 -20.65 -1.82
C THR A 374 -1.78 -19.39 -0.96
N MET A 375 -2.47 -18.31 -1.35
CA MET A 375 -2.49 -17.04 -0.61
C MET A 375 -2.92 -17.23 0.85
N ARG A 376 -3.92 -18.08 1.10
CA ARG A 376 -4.38 -18.41 2.46
C ARG A 376 -3.32 -19.13 3.30
N LYS A 377 -2.50 -19.98 2.68
CA LYS A 377 -1.45 -20.74 3.37
C LYS A 377 -0.21 -19.92 3.68
N THR A 378 0.06 -18.88 2.89
CA THR A 378 1.28 -18.07 2.99
C THR A 378 0.96 -16.61 3.31
N THR A 379 0.54 -15.85 2.29
CA THR A 379 0.35 -14.39 2.34
C THR A 379 -0.54 -13.93 3.49
N LEU A 380 -1.71 -14.54 3.68
CA LEU A 380 -2.64 -14.12 4.73
C LEU A 380 -2.13 -14.42 6.14
N ARG A 381 -1.29 -15.45 6.32
CA ARG A 381 -0.66 -15.72 7.62
C ARG A 381 0.40 -14.68 7.95
N LEU A 382 1.19 -14.29 6.95
CA LEU A 382 2.18 -13.23 7.09
C LEU A 382 1.52 -11.86 7.33
N LEU A 383 0.41 -11.59 6.63
CA LEU A 383 -0.42 -10.41 6.87
C LEU A 383 -0.95 -10.38 8.31
N ALA A 384 -1.49 -11.50 8.81
CA ALA A 384 -1.96 -11.59 10.19
C ALA A 384 -0.80 -11.32 11.18
N MET A 385 0.38 -11.92 10.95
CA MET A 385 1.57 -11.63 11.76
C MET A 385 1.97 -10.15 11.71
N TYR A 386 1.95 -9.52 10.54
CA TYR A 386 2.21 -8.08 10.40
C TYR A 386 1.23 -7.24 11.22
N CYS A 387 -0.07 -7.54 11.10
CA CYS A 387 -1.11 -6.82 11.83
C CYS A 387 -0.94 -7.00 13.35
N ASP A 388 -0.68 -8.22 13.82
CA ASP A 388 -0.49 -8.51 15.24
C ASP A 388 0.77 -7.82 15.79
N MET A 389 1.89 -7.84 15.06
CA MET A 389 3.11 -7.11 15.45
C MET A 389 2.86 -5.60 15.53
N THR A 390 2.13 -5.04 14.56
CA THR A 390 1.84 -3.60 14.53
C THR A 390 0.93 -3.20 15.70
N ARG A 391 -0.12 -3.97 16.00
CA ARG A 391 -0.96 -3.75 17.18
C ARG A 391 -0.17 -3.88 18.48
N ALA A 392 0.64 -4.93 18.60
CA ALA A 392 1.44 -5.18 19.79
C ALA A 392 2.49 -4.09 20.04
N SER A 393 3.05 -3.50 18.98
CA SER A 393 3.98 -2.38 19.09
C SER A 393 3.30 -1.09 19.55
N GLY A 394 1.99 -0.93 19.31
CA GLY A 394 1.27 0.31 19.63
C GLY A 394 1.71 1.54 18.83
N ILE A 395 2.63 1.38 17.87
CA ILE A 395 3.31 2.49 17.21
C ILE A 395 3.03 2.52 15.70
N ALA A 396 2.71 3.72 15.21
CA ALA A 396 2.76 4.07 13.80
C ALA A 396 4.04 4.84 13.49
N MET A 397 4.96 4.22 12.76
CA MET A 397 6.19 4.90 12.31
C MET A 397 5.87 5.95 11.24
N ALA A 398 6.62 7.05 11.20
CA ALA A 398 6.49 8.02 10.12
C ALA A 398 6.92 7.41 8.76
N ALA A 399 6.30 7.86 7.67
CA ALA A 399 6.45 7.28 6.33
C ALA A 399 7.91 7.06 5.86
N PRO A 400 8.86 7.99 6.10
CA PRO A 400 10.24 7.80 5.65
C PRO A 400 10.97 6.66 6.34
N TYR A 401 10.57 6.29 7.56
CA TYR A 401 11.15 5.17 8.27
C TYR A 401 10.64 3.84 7.68
N GLU A 402 11.56 2.90 7.54
CA GLU A 402 11.25 1.56 7.04
C GLU A 402 10.23 0.88 7.94
N ASP A 403 9.23 0.22 7.37
CA ASP A 403 8.30 -0.61 8.13
C ASP A 403 8.99 -1.93 8.57
N VAL A 404 9.58 -1.90 9.77
CA VAL A 404 10.25 -3.04 10.38
C VAL A 404 9.30 -4.22 10.61
N ASN A 405 8.02 -3.98 10.91
CA ASN A 405 7.04 -5.05 11.08
C ASN A 405 6.77 -5.76 9.75
N TYR A 406 6.68 -5.00 8.66
CA TYR A 406 6.56 -5.55 7.32
C TYR A 406 7.80 -6.38 6.95
N GLY A 407 9.01 -5.83 7.17
CA GLY A 407 10.26 -6.56 6.93
C GLY A 407 10.31 -7.87 7.74
N ASN A 408 10.02 -7.82 9.04
CA ASN A 408 10.01 -8.99 9.92
C ASN A 408 8.98 -10.06 9.51
N ALA A 409 7.81 -9.66 9.02
CA ALA A 409 6.81 -10.59 8.55
C ALA A 409 7.26 -11.27 7.25
N PHE A 410 7.65 -10.48 6.25
CA PHE A 410 7.80 -10.99 4.89
C PHE A 410 9.20 -11.53 4.55
N ILE A 411 10.23 -11.25 5.35
CA ILE A 411 11.59 -11.76 5.12
C ILE A 411 11.68 -13.30 5.18
N HIS A 412 10.66 -13.96 5.74
CA HIS A 412 10.56 -15.42 5.80
C HIS A 412 9.48 -16.00 4.89
N SER A 413 8.94 -15.21 3.94
CA SER A 413 7.91 -15.68 3.01
C SER A 413 8.27 -16.98 2.29
N ASP A 414 9.55 -17.10 1.93
CA ASP A 414 10.06 -18.19 1.11
C ASP A 414 10.14 -19.52 1.89
N LYS A 415 10.04 -19.48 3.23
CA LYS A 415 10.04 -20.68 4.09
C LYS A 415 8.65 -21.26 4.34
N LEU A 416 7.59 -20.56 3.94
CA LEU A 416 6.20 -20.99 4.13
C LEU A 416 5.60 -21.68 2.89
N GLY A 417 6.36 -21.71 1.78
CA GLY A 417 5.95 -22.22 0.47
C GLY A 417 5.92 -23.74 0.34
#